data_AF-A0A6B0UM45-F1
#
_entry.id   AF-A0A6B0UM45-F1
#
_cell.length_a   1.000
_cell.length_b   1.000
_cell.length_c   1.000
_cell.angle_alpha   90.00
_cell.angle_beta   90.00
_cell.angle_gamma   90.00
#
_symmetry.space_group_name_H-M   'P 1'
#
loop_
_entity.id
_entity.type
_entity.pdbx_description
1 polymer ?
#
loop_
_entity_poly.entity_id
_entity_poly.type
_entity_poly.pdbx_seq_one_letter_code
_entity_poly.pdbx_strand_id
1 'polypeptide(L)'
;NPYTITNFSNKLQKTQRLASWFIFNKYSHVHFSTKQCELAHLRMFESRTKYERLKFLFQIIHNCVKTKKSECFEICSTESSRHRHSMYIPNAPVKNDCFKYSFFIPRALRICYPIPL
;
A
#
# COMPACT_ATOMS: atom_id res chain seq x y z
N ASN A 1 -7.98 -12.66 -14.50
CA ASN A 1 -8.50 -12.06 -13.25
C ASN A 1 -7.89 -10.66 -13.09
N PRO A 2 -8.65 -9.56 -13.26
CA PRO A 2 -8.11 -8.20 -13.44
C PRO A 2 -7.50 -7.54 -12.20
N TYR A 3 -7.58 -8.21 -11.04
CA TYR A 3 -7.18 -7.68 -9.73
C TYR A 3 -5.84 -8.23 -9.22
N THR A 4 -5.11 -8.96 -10.07
CA THR A 4 -3.78 -9.49 -9.73
C THR A 4 -2.72 -8.39 -9.71
N ILE A 5 -1.65 -8.60 -8.94
CA ILE A 5 -0.47 -7.70 -8.86
C ILE A 5 0.06 -7.33 -10.25
N THR A 6 0.03 -8.29 -11.18
CA THR A 6 0.42 -8.13 -12.58
C THR A 6 -0.47 -7.13 -13.32
N ASN A 7 -1.79 -7.14 -13.12
CA ASN A 7 -2.69 -6.18 -13.76
C ASN A 7 -2.57 -4.77 -13.18
N PHE A 8 -2.29 -4.65 -11.87
CA PHE A 8 -2.07 -3.35 -11.23
C PHE A 8 -0.85 -2.62 -11.79
N SER A 9 0.30 -3.33 -11.84
CA SER A 9 1.54 -2.81 -12.43
C SER A 9 1.37 -2.55 -13.94
N ASN A 10 0.74 -3.46 -14.67
CA ASN A 10 0.71 -3.37 -16.13
C ASN A 10 -0.34 -2.41 -16.69
N LYS A 11 -1.45 -2.14 -15.99
CA LYS A 11 -2.54 -1.28 -16.51
C LYS A 11 -2.54 0.11 -15.90
N LEU A 12 -2.61 0.22 -14.57
CA LEU A 12 -2.73 1.53 -13.91
C LEU A 12 -1.44 2.33 -14.00
N GLN A 13 -0.30 1.70 -13.71
CA GLN A 13 0.99 2.37 -13.79
C GLN A 13 1.39 2.71 -15.23
N LYS A 14 1.00 1.85 -16.20
CA LYS A 14 1.15 2.14 -17.63
C LYS A 14 0.33 3.36 -18.05
N THR A 15 -0.92 3.46 -17.58
CA THR A 15 -1.78 4.63 -17.84
C THR A 15 -1.18 5.90 -17.25
N GLN A 16 -0.66 5.85 -16.02
CA GLN A 16 0.04 6.98 -15.39
C GLN A 16 1.28 7.42 -16.20
N ARG A 17 2.06 6.46 -16.71
CA ARG A 17 3.22 6.74 -17.57
C ARG A 17 2.81 7.37 -18.90
N LEU A 18 1.75 6.86 -19.54
CA LEU A 18 1.20 7.44 -20.77
C LEU A 18 0.68 8.86 -20.56
N ALA A 19 -0.01 9.12 -19.45
CA ALA A 19 -0.44 10.47 -19.09
C ALA A 19 0.76 11.40 -18.90
N SER A 20 1.83 10.93 -18.25
CA SER A 20 3.07 11.71 -18.11
C SER A 20 3.71 12.03 -19.47
N TRP A 21 3.74 11.07 -20.40
CA TRP A 21 4.21 11.30 -21.78
C TRP A 21 3.40 12.34 -22.52
N PHE A 22 2.08 12.28 -22.37
CA PHE A 22 1.15 13.25 -22.95
C PHE A 22 1.39 14.66 -22.40
N ILE A 23 1.46 14.82 -21.08
CA ILE A 23 1.68 16.12 -20.41
C ILE A 23 2.96 16.80 -20.89
N PHE A 24 4.06 16.04 -20.99
CA PHE A 24 5.35 16.59 -21.40
C PHE A 24 5.60 16.54 -22.92
N ASN A 25 4.65 16.03 -23.70
CA ASN A 25 4.78 15.81 -25.15
C ASN A 25 6.09 15.10 -25.54
N LYS A 26 6.45 14.05 -24.77
CA LYS A 26 7.71 13.33 -24.91
C LYS A 26 7.43 11.84 -25.13
N TYR A 27 7.44 11.44 -26.39
CA TYR A 27 7.13 10.07 -26.83
C TYR A 27 8.37 9.25 -27.24
N SER A 28 9.56 9.86 -27.20
CA SER A 28 10.80 9.16 -27.55
C SER A 28 11.20 8.16 -26.47
N HIS A 29 11.69 7.00 -26.90
CA HIS A 29 12.23 5.93 -26.05
C HIS A 29 13.48 6.35 -25.26
N VAL A 30 14.13 7.45 -25.65
CA VAL A 30 15.26 8.05 -24.91
C VAL A 30 14.80 8.69 -23.60
N HIS A 31 13.50 9.02 -23.48
CA HIS A 31 12.94 9.60 -22.27
C HIS A 31 12.38 8.54 -21.32
N PHE A 32 12.93 8.52 -20.11
CA PHE A 32 12.46 7.61 -19.06
C PHE A 32 11.15 8.12 -18.44
N SER A 33 10.08 7.34 -18.61
CA SER A 33 8.75 7.62 -18.04
C SER A 33 8.74 7.86 -16.53
N THR A 34 9.67 7.25 -15.79
CA THR A 34 9.84 7.46 -14.34
C THR A 34 10.26 8.88 -14.01
N LYS A 35 11.25 9.43 -14.72
CA LYS A 35 11.71 10.82 -14.53
C LYS A 35 10.60 11.83 -14.86
N GLN A 36 9.78 11.54 -15.87
CA GLN A 36 8.66 12.40 -16.24
C GLN A 36 7.54 12.34 -15.19
N CYS A 37 7.24 11.15 -14.64
CA CYS A 37 6.33 11.05 -13.51
C CYS A 37 6.83 11.87 -12.31
N GLU A 38 8.14 11.84 -12.01
CA GLU A 38 8.74 12.66 -10.95
C GLU A 38 8.58 14.17 -11.22
N LEU A 39 8.84 14.63 -12.44
CA LEU A 39 8.65 16.03 -12.85
C LEU A 39 7.18 16.48 -12.75
N ALA A 40 6.23 15.59 -13.06
CA ALA A 40 4.80 15.85 -12.87
C ALA A 40 4.34 15.69 -11.41
N HIS A 41 5.24 15.42 -10.47
CA HIS A 41 4.92 15.11 -9.07
C HIS A 41 3.97 13.89 -8.91
N LEU A 42 3.94 13.02 -9.92
CA LEU A 42 3.14 11.81 -9.96
C LEU A 42 3.92 10.66 -9.32
N ARG A 43 3.75 10.49 -8.01
CA ARG A 43 4.33 9.33 -7.30
C ARG A 43 3.84 8.02 -7.88
N MET A 44 4.75 7.06 -7.98
CA MET A 44 4.41 5.69 -8.35
C MET A 44 3.41 5.10 -7.35
N PHE A 45 2.47 4.30 -7.84
CA PHE A 45 1.44 3.70 -6.98
C PHE A 45 2.00 2.86 -5.84
N GLU A 46 3.10 2.13 -6.06
CA GLU A 46 3.74 1.33 -5.01
C GLU A 46 4.28 2.20 -3.87
N SER A 47 5.02 3.26 -4.21
CA SER A 47 5.58 4.18 -3.22
C SER A 47 4.49 4.96 -2.49
N ARG A 48 3.44 5.39 -3.21
CA ARG A 48 2.24 5.98 -2.62
C ARG A 48 1.58 5.01 -1.64
N THR A 49 1.37 3.76 -2.03
CA THR A 49 0.73 2.75 -1.16
C THR A 49 1.56 2.50 0.10
N LYS A 50 2.88 2.42 -0.02
CA LYS A 50 3.78 2.28 1.15
C LYS A 50 3.67 3.48 2.08
N TYR A 51 3.65 4.69 1.54
CA TYR A 51 3.52 5.91 2.32
C TYR A 51 2.17 5.99 3.04
N GLU A 52 1.06 5.75 2.34
CA GLU A 52 -0.28 5.76 2.94
C GLU A 52 -0.43 4.69 4.02
N ARG A 53 0.17 3.50 3.83
CA ARG A 53 0.23 2.45 4.88
C ARG A 53 0.90 2.95 6.15
N LEU A 54 2.08 3.55 6.02
CA LEU A 54 2.82 4.07 7.18
C LEU A 54 2.06 5.19 7.88
N LYS A 55 1.46 6.10 7.10
CA LYS A 55 0.63 7.19 7.62
C LYS A 55 -0.59 6.65 8.37
N PHE A 56 -1.25 5.64 7.83
CA PHE A 56 -2.39 4.99 8.48
C PHE A 56 -1.97 4.30 9.79
N LEU A 57 -0.88 3.52 9.79
CA LEU A 57 -0.37 2.89 11.00
C LEU A 57 -0.01 3.90 12.08
N PHE A 58 0.64 5.00 11.70
CA PHE A 58 0.92 6.11 12.59
C PHE A 58 -0.38 6.67 13.20
N GLN A 59 -1.40 6.92 12.38
CA GLN A 59 -2.68 7.43 12.89
C GLN A 59 -3.36 6.47 13.88
N ILE A 60 -3.27 5.15 13.67
CA ILE A 60 -3.79 4.17 14.64
C ILE A 60 -2.98 4.20 15.94
N ILE A 61 -1.65 4.21 15.85
CA ILE A 61 -0.75 4.29 17.01
C ILE A 61 -0.95 5.59 17.81
N HIS A 62 -1.39 6.67 17.17
CA HIS A 62 -1.66 7.94 17.84
C HIS A 62 -3.15 8.18 18.15
N ASN A 63 -4.01 7.15 18.05
CA ASN A 63 -5.45 7.24 18.29
C ASN A 63 -6.15 8.33 17.44
N CYS A 64 -5.59 8.69 16.28
CA CYS A 64 -6.17 9.66 15.36
C CYS A 64 -7.29 9.07 14.49
N VAL A 65 -7.49 7.74 14.55
CA VAL A 65 -8.58 7.02 13.88
C VAL A 65 -9.47 6.38 14.95
N LYS A 66 -10.78 6.30 14.69
CA LYS A 66 -11.76 5.60 15.55
C LYS A 66 -11.65 4.07 15.43
N THR A 67 -10.44 3.53 15.54
CA THR A 67 -10.16 2.09 15.52
C THR A 67 -9.37 1.76 16.78
N LYS A 68 -9.73 0.69 17.50
CA LYS A 68 -9.02 0.38 18.74
C LYS A 68 -7.65 -0.19 18.38
N LYS A 69 -6.60 0.32 19.03
CA LYS A 69 -5.22 -0.19 18.85
C LYS A 69 -5.14 -1.71 19.05
N SER A 70 -5.83 -2.23 20.06
CA SER A 70 -5.88 -3.66 20.39
C SER A 70 -6.54 -4.52 19.33
N GLU A 71 -7.30 -3.93 18.39
CA GLU A 71 -7.87 -4.66 17.25
C GLU A 71 -6.87 -4.81 16.09
N CYS A 72 -5.83 -3.97 16.04
CA CYS A 72 -4.85 -3.95 14.95
C CYS A 72 -3.43 -4.38 15.38
N PHE A 73 -3.10 -4.20 16.65
CA PHE A 73 -1.77 -4.45 17.19
C PHE A 73 -1.88 -5.29 18.47
N GLU A 74 -0.98 -6.26 18.57
CA GLU A 74 -0.74 -7.01 19.80
C GLU A 74 0.52 -6.44 20.48
N ILE A 75 0.44 -6.33 21.80
CA ILE A 75 1.57 -5.92 22.63
C ILE A 75 2.26 -7.20 23.11
N CYS A 76 3.54 -7.35 22.78
CA CYS A 76 4.35 -8.43 23.32
C CYS A 76 4.60 -8.15 24.81
N SER A 77 4.04 -8.99 25.69
CA SER A 77 4.23 -8.89 27.15
C SER A 77 5.57 -9.45 27.64
N THR A 78 6.32 -10.13 26.76
CA THR A 78 7.68 -10.61 27.06
C THR A 78 8.69 -9.51 26.79
N GLU A 79 9.79 -9.48 27.56
CA GLU A 79 10.86 -8.47 27.40
C GLU A 79 11.21 -8.24 25.93
N SER A 80 11.19 -6.97 25.52
CA SER A 80 11.58 -6.58 24.17
C SER A 80 13.06 -6.88 24.00
N SER A 81 13.38 -7.96 23.30
CA SER A 81 14.75 -8.20 22.85
C SER A 81 15.03 -7.36 21.61
N ARG A 82 16.32 -7.18 21.26
CA ARG A 82 16.69 -6.54 19.97
C ARG A 82 16.09 -7.25 18.75
N HIS A 83 15.61 -8.48 18.91
CA HIS A 83 14.98 -9.30 17.89
C HIS A 83 13.44 -9.25 17.91
N ARG A 84 12.82 -8.70 18.96
CA ARG A 84 11.36 -8.66 19.13
C ARG A 84 10.89 -7.25 19.47
N HIS A 85 10.13 -6.66 18.55
CA HIS A 85 9.50 -5.35 18.79
C HIS A 85 8.39 -5.49 19.84
N SER A 86 8.23 -4.47 20.70
CA SER A 86 7.24 -4.46 21.80
C SER A 86 5.80 -4.46 21.32
N MET A 87 5.58 -4.03 20.08
CA MET A 87 4.28 -4.01 19.41
C MET A 87 4.43 -4.65 18.04
N TYR A 88 3.55 -5.58 17.70
CA TYR A 88 3.52 -6.21 16.39
C TYR A 88 2.08 -6.32 15.88
N ILE A 89 1.97 -6.54 14.58
CA ILE A 89 0.69 -6.72 13.91
C ILE A 89 0.48 -8.23 13.79
N PRO A 90 -0.54 -8.81 14.43
CA PRO A 90 -0.79 -10.24 14.35
C PRO A 90 -1.09 -10.67 12.91
N ASN A 91 -0.68 -11.90 12.58
CA ASN A 91 -1.06 -12.50 11.30
C ASN A 91 -2.58 -12.71 11.30
N ALA A 92 -3.25 -12.18 10.28
CA ALA A 92 -4.69 -12.25 10.22
C ALA A 92 -5.18 -13.71 9.95
N PRO A 93 -6.10 -14.27 10.77
CA PRO A 93 -6.46 -15.70 10.75
C PRO A 93 -7.58 -16.05 9.75
N VAL A 94 -7.48 -15.60 8.51
CA VAL A 94 -8.68 -15.34 7.73
C VAL A 94 -8.86 -16.28 6.51
N LYS A 95 -10.10 -16.80 6.30
CA LYS A 95 -10.43 -17.95 5.41
C LYS A 95 -11.00 -17.72 3.97
N ASN A 96 -11.69 -16.60 3.67
CA ASN A 96 -12.25 -16.00 2.37
C ASN A 96 -11.95 -14.49 1.85
N ASP A 97 -11.23 -14.17 0.75
CA ASP A 97 -10.68 -12.80 0.44
C ASP A 97 -11.74 -11.80 -0.04
N CYS A 98 -12.29 -11.04 0.90
CA CYS A 98 -13.31 -10.03 0.64
C CYS A 98 -12.80 -8.82 -0.16
N PHE A 99 -11.48 -8.67 -0.33
CA PHE A 99 -10.89 -7.63 -1.16
C PHE A 99 -10.22 -8.16 -2.43
N LYS A 100 -10.39 -9.45 -2.75
CA LYS A 100 -9.87 -10.10 -3.96
C LYS A 100 -10.19 -9.35 -5.25
N TYR A 101 -11.31 -8.63 -5.27
CA TYR A 101 -11.80 -7.84 -6.39
C TYR A 101 -11.70 -6.32 -6.17
N SER A 102 -10.99 -5.86 -5.15
CA SER A 102 -10.74 -4.44 -4.92
C SER A 102 -9.44 -3.99 -5.59
N PHE A 103 -9.48 -2.87 -6.32
CA PHE A 103 -8.30 -2.30 -6.98
C PHE A 103 -7.36 -1.55 -6.02
N PHE A 104 -7.88 -0.99 -4.93
CA PHE A 104 -7.14 -0.05 -4.08
C PHE A 104 -7.01 -0.51 -2.62
N ILE A 105 -7.93 -1.37 -2.17
CA ILE A 105 -8.06 -1.77 -0.78
C ILE A 105 -7.20 -2.99 -0.35
N PRO A 106 -6.78 -3.95 -1.22
CA PRO A 106 -6.12 -5.18 -0.77
C PRO A 106 -4.74 -4.97 -0.12
N ARG A 107 -4.14 -3.78 -0.26
CA ARG A 107 -2.80 -3.51 0.24
C ARG A 107 -2.78 -2.67 1.51
N ALA A 108 -3.53 -1.58 1.60
CA ALA A 108 -3.46 -0.70 2.76
C ALA A 108 -4.13 -1.32 4.00
N LEU A 109 -5.26 -2.00 3.80
CA LEU A 109 -6.08 -2.53 4.91
C LEU A 109 -5.74 -3.94 5.35
N ARG A 110 -4.93 -4.69 4.58
CA ARG A 110 -4.50 -6.06 4.94
C ARG A 110 -3.74 -6.14 6.27
N ILE A 111 -3.25 -5.00 6.75
CA ILE A 111 -2.49 -4.86 7.97
C ILE A 111 -3.42 -4.82 9.20
N CYS A 112 -4.63 -4.27 9.06
CA CYS A 112 -5.51 -3.95 10.19
C CYS A 112 -6.86 -4.66 10.11
N TYR A 113 -7.23 -5.16 8.94
CA TYR A 113 -8.46 -5.90 8.74
C TYR A 113 -8.12 -7.35 8.46
N PRO A 114 -8.75 -8.29 9.19
CA PRO A 114 -8.69 -9.68 8.84
C PRO A 114 -9.49 -9.86 7.55
N ILE A 115 -8.76 -9.94 6.43
CA ILE A 115 -9.32 -10.17 5.11
C ILE A 115 -9.14 -11.66 4.79
N PRO A 116 -10.25 -12.43 4.65
CA PRO A 116 -10.26 -13.88 4.46
C PRO A 116 -9.49 -14.33 3.13
N LEU A 117 -9.34 -15.60 2.71
CA LEU A 117 -8.67 -16.22 1.52
C LEU A 117 -9.44 -16.35 0.15
#